data_AF-A0A847K3Z0-F1
#
_entry.id   AF-A0A847K3Z0-F1
#
_cell.length_a   1.000
_cell.length_b   1.000
_cell.length_c   1.000
_cell.angle_alpha   90.00
_cell.angle_beta   90.00
_cell.angle_gamma   90.00
#
_symmetry.space_group_name_H-M   'P 1'
#
loop_
_entity.id
_entity.type
_entity.pdbx_description
1 polymer ?
#
loop_
_entity_poly.entity_id
_entity_poly.type
_entity_poly.pdbx_seq_one_letter_code
_entity_poly.pdbx_strand_id
1 'polypeptide(L)'
;MGKLKEKEQVKSLWRIWLGALQNMHKENPWLTVSIVLGTLGAVVVNYFPVLFQQRIISALVVKSGLNQLLVLALVYFVIMVVASSMMALANGYSKSRFSLVRLNYMAKLDRKLLEMDYPYWENEAFLNGMESTLQCTSSNNTGYEYLLHMAFKMPAVWISILLLTGLIAWHQP
;
A
#
# COMPACT_ATOMS: atom_id res chain seq x y z
N MET A 1 -29.57 -7.82 15.33
CA MET A 1 -28.67 -6.80 15.93
C MET A 1 -27.19 -6.90 15.51
N GLY A 2 -26.64 -8.08 15.15
CA GLY A 2 -25.23 -8.21 14.73
C GLY A 2 -24.85 -7.48 13.43
N LYS A 3 -25.67 -7.56 12.38
CA LYS A 3 -25.41 -6.92 11.06
C LYS A 3 -25.40 -5.38 11.08
N LEU A 4 -26.00 -4.75 12.09
CA LEU A 4 -26.03 -3.29 12.25
C LEU A 4 -24.76 -2.78 12.93
N LYS A 5 -24.29 -3.46 13.99
CA LYS A 5 -22.99 -3.16 14.64
C LYS A 5 -21.81 -3.35 13.69
N GLU A 6 -21.86 -4.38 12.86
CA GLU A 6 -20.83 -4.66 11.86
C GLU A 6 -20.73 -3.54 10.81
N LYS A 7 -21.87 -3.06 10.28
CA LYS A 7 -21.90 -1.94 9.33
C LYS A 7 -21.40 -0.62 9.94
N GLU A 8 -21.70 -0.37 11.22
CA GLU A 8 -21.17 0.79 11.95
C GLU A 8 -19.67 0.69 12.21
N GLN A 9 -19.18 -0.49 12.60
CA GLN A 9 -17.76 -0.75 12.79
C GLN A 9 -16.98 -0.60 11.47
N VAL A 10 -17.49 -1.13 10.36
CA VAL A 10 -16.86 -0.97 9.03
C VAL A 10 -16.83 0.50 8.59
N LYS A 11 -17.91 1.25 8.81
CA LYS A 11 -17.92 2.72 8.58
C LYS A 11 -16.90 3.45 9.46
N SER A 12 -16.69 2.99 10.69
CA SER A 12 -15.69 3.53 11.61
C SER A 12 -14.26 3.27 11.11
N LEU A 13 -13.95 2.02 10.73
CA LEU A 13 -12.62 1.63 10.24
C LEU A 13 -12.24 2.37 8.95
N TRP A 14 -13.19 2.54 8.02
CA TRP A 14 -12.97 3.30 6.80
C TRP A 14 -12.62 4.77 7.08
N ARG A 15 -13.29 5.39 8.07
CA ARG A 15 -12.99 6.77 8.49
C ARG A 15 -11.62 6.88 9.14
N ILE A 16 -11.23 5.89 9.94
CA ILE A 16 -9.89 5.83 10.56
C ILE A 16 -8.81 5.72 9.48
N TRP A 17 -9.01 4.84 8.50
CA TRP A 17 -8.06 4.65 7.40
C TRP A 17 -7.95 5.88 6.50
N LEU A 18 -9.08 6.48 6.11
CA LEU A 18 -9.09 7.75 5.37
C LEU A 18 -8.46 8.89 6.17
N GLY A 19 -8.72 8.96 7.47
CA GLY A 19 -8.10 9.95 8.36
C GLY A 19 -6.58 9.79 8.42
N ALA A 20 -6.08 8.55 8.49
CA ALA A 20 -4.65 8.28 8.45
C ALA A 20 -4.01 8.73 7.12
N LEU A 21 -4.69 8.50 5.98
CA LEU A 21 -4.22 8.95 4.67
C LEU A 21 -4.25 10.46 4.51
N GLN A 22 -5.28 11.13 5.02
CA GLN A 22 -5.35 12.59 5.03
C GLN A 22 -4.23 13.19 5.89
N ASN A 23 -3.93 12.60 7.04
CA ASN A 23 -2.82 13.04 7.89
C ASN A 23 -1.48 12.83 7.20
N MET A 24 -1.27 11.68 6.56
CA MET A 24 -0.08 11.42 5.76
C MET A 24 0.09 12.45 4.63
N HIS A 25 -0.99 12.75 3.90
CA HIS A 25 -0.96 13.74 2.81
C HIS A 25 -0.67 15.16 3.31
N LYS A 26 -1.25 15.55 4.45
CA LYS A 26 -0.98 16.85 5.10
C LYS A 26 0.46 16.99 5.57
N GLU A 27 1.06 15.91 6.07
CA GLU A 27 2.46 15.95 6.52
C GLU A 27 3.44 15.90 5.35
N ASN A 28 3.18 15.08 4.34
CA ASN A 28 4.02 15.01 3.16
C ASN A 28 3.25 14.57 1.90
N PRO A 29 2.94 15.49 0.97
CA PRO A 29 2.22 15.15 -0.25
C PRO A 29 3.03 14.25 -1.19
N TRP A 30 4.37 14.26 -1.09
CA TRP A 30 5.24 13.38 -1.89
C TRP A 30 5.07 11.90 -1.55
N LEU A 31 4.56 11.56 -0.35
CA LEU A 31 4.22 10.18 0.00
C LEU A 31 3.08 9.64 -0.86
N THR A 32 2.10 10.49 -1.20
CA THR A 32 1.01 10.08 -2.10
C THR A 32 1.57 9.77 -3.48
N VAL A 33 2.51 10.59 -3.98
CA VAL A 33 3.17 10.36 -5.27
C VAL A 33 3.99 9.07 -5.26
N SER A 34 4.74 8.80 -4.19
CA SER A 34 5.52 7.56 -4.08
C SER A 34 4.62 6.32 -4.01
N ILE A 35 3.46 6.39 -3.36
CA ILE A 35 2.46 5.31 -3.39
C ILE A 35 1.98 5.08 -4.82
N VAL A 36 1.60 6.12 -5.56
CA VAL A 36 1.14 5.98 -6.95
C VAL A 36 2.22 5.36 -7.84
N LEU A 37 3.45 5.89 -7.80
CA LEU A 37 4.57 5.35 -8.57
C LEU A 37 4.89 3.89 -8.18
N GLY A 38 4.88 3.59 -6.88
CA GLY A 38 5.08 2.23 -6.38
C GLY A 38 4.00 1.26 -6.85
N THR A 39 2.74 1.69 -6.86
CA THR A 39 1.62 0.88 -7.33
C THR A 39 1.69 0.61 -8.84
N LEU A 40 2.06 1.60 -9.65
CA LEU A 40 2.28 1.40 -11.09
C LEU A 40 3.40 0.39 -11.35
N GLY A 41 4.52 0.50 -10.63
CA GLY A 41 5.63 -0.45 -10.74
C GLY A 41 5.21 -1.86 -10.34
N ALA A 42 4.47 -2.00 -9.24
CA ALA A 42 3.97 -3.29 -8.78
C ALA A 42 2.99 -3.94 -9.76
N VAL A 43 2.10 -3.16 -10.38
CA VAL A 43 1.17 -3.66 -11.41
C VAL A 43 1.94 -4.19 -12.63
N VAL A 44 2.95 -3.45 -13.10
CA VAL A 44 3.79 -3.90 -14.21
C VAL A 44 4.52 -5.19 -13.85
N VAL A 45 5.15 -5.25 -12.67
CA VAL A 45 5.88 -6.45 -12.21
C VAL A 45 4.97 -7.68 -12.10
N ASN A 46 3.74 -7.51 -11.63
CA ASN A 46 2.81 -8.63 -11.47
C ASN A 46 2.19 -9.10 -12.78
N TYR A 47 1.89 -8.18 -13.70
CA TYR A 47 1.09 -8.49 -14.90
C TYR A 47 1.93 -8.70 -16.16
N PHE A 48 3.03 -7.96 -16.31
CA PHE A 48 3.87 -8.01 -17.49
C PHE A 48 4.42 -9.42 -17.79
N PRO A 49 4.86 -10.22 -16.79
CA PRO A 49 5.33 -11.58 -17.04
C PRO A 49 4.26 -12.50 -17.67
N VAL A 50 2.99 -12.36 -17.25
CA VAL A 50 1.89 -13.20 -17.73
C VAL A 50 1.63 -12.95 -19.22
N LEU A 51 1.57 -11.68 -19.63
CA LEU A 51 1.41 -11.30 -21.04
C LEU A 51 2.63 -11.67 -21.88
N PHE A 52 3.83 -11.46 -21.32
CA PHE A 52 5.07 -11.66 -22.05
C PHE A 52 5.37 -13.15 -22.30
N GLN A 53 5.04 -14.01 -21.34
CA GLN A 53 5.21 -15.47 -21.48
C GLN A 53 4.47 -16.02 -22.70
N GLN A 54 3.24 -15.55 -22.99
CA GLN A 54 2.50 -15.98 -24.18
C GLN A 54 3.23 -15.64 -25.49
N ARG A 55 3.87 -14.46 -25.57
CA ARG A 55 4.62 -14.03 -26.75
C ARG A 55 5.93 -14.80 -26.93
N ILE A 56 6.64 -15.09 -25.84
CA ILE A 56 7.85 -15.93 -25.88
C ILE A 56 7.51 -17.31 -26.42
N ILE A 57 6.48 -17.97 -25.87
CA ILE A 57 6.08 -19.32 -26.30
C ILE A 57 5.71 -19.33 -27.79
N SER A 58 4.92 -18.35 -28.23
CA SER A 58 4.56 -18.23 -29.65
C SER A 58 5.77 -18.05 -30.56
N ALA A 59 6.76 -17.26 -30.15
CA ALA A 59 8.00 -17.07 -30.89
C ALA A 59 8.87 -18.34 -30.92
N LEU A 60 8.92 -19.12 -29.84
CA LEU A 60 9.63 -20.41 -29.79
C LEU A 60 8.98 -21.46 -30.68
N VAL A 61 7.65 -21.53 -30.72
CA VAL A 61 6.90 -22.51 -31.53
C VAL A 61 7.06 -22.27 -33.03
N VAL A 62 7.11 -21.00 -33.46
CA VAL A 62 7.21 -20.63 -34.89
C VAL A 62 8.65 -20.76 -35.44
N LYS A 63 9.61 -21.27 -34.67
CA LYS A 63 11.06 -21.27 -35.02
C LYS A 63 11.55 -19.87 -35.39
N SER A 64 11.25 -18.88 -34.55
CA SER A 64 11.87 -17.55 -34.68
C SER A 64 13.40 -17.66 -34.61
N GLY A 65 14.10 -16.85 -35.40
CA GLY A 65 15.57 -16.82 -35.38
C GLY A 65 16.10 -16.34 -34.03
N LEU A 66 17.27 -16.84 -33.60
CA LEU A 66 17.92 -16.50 -32.32
C LEU A 66 17.96 -14.98 -32.03
N ASN A 67 18.16 -14.15 -33.06
CA ASN A 67 18.18 -12.70 -32.93
C ASN A 67 16.84 -12.12 -32.44
N GLN A 68 15.70 -12.65 -32.89
CA GLN A 68 14.38 -12.16 -32.46
C GLN A 68 14.10 -12.54 -31.00
N LEU A 69 14.51 -13.74 -30.59
CA LEU A 69 14.39 -14.20 -29.21
C LEU A 69 15.24 -13.34 -28.26
N LEU A 70 16.49 -13.02 -28.65
CA LEU A 70 17.39 -12.17 -27.87
C LEU A 70 16.84 -10.75 -27.70
N VAL A 71 16.29 -10.14 -28.76
CA VAL A 71 15.67 -8.81 -28.67
C VAL A 71 14.47 -8.83 -27.73
N LEU A 72 13.59 -9.84 -27.83
CA LEU A 72 12.46 -9.99 -26.92
C LEU A 72 12.91 -10.13 -25.45
N ALA A 73 13.89 -11.00 -25.19
CA ALA A 73 14.43 -11.19 -23.85
C ALA A 73 15.04 -9.90 -23.28
N LEU A 74 15.76 -9.13 -24.11
CA LEU A 74 16.36 -7.87 -23.71
C LEU A 74 15.29 -6.82 -23.36
N VAL A 75 14.25 -6.68 -24.19
CA VAL A 75 13.13 -5.77 -23.92
C VAL A 75 12.43 -6.14 -22.62
N TYR A 76 12.18 -7.44 -22.38
CA TYR A 76 11.59 -7.91 -21.13
C TYR A 76 12.45 -7.56 -19.93
N PHE A 77 13.75 -7.86 -20.01
CA PHE A 77 14.69 -7.58 -18.95
C PHE A 77 14.71 -6.09 -18.59
N VAL A 78 14.80 -5.20 -19.59
CA VAL A 78 14.82 -3.74 -19.38
C VAL A 78 13.54 -3.27 -18.69
N ILE A 79 12.36 -3.69 -19.17
CA ILE A 79 11.08 -3.29 -18.59
C ILE A 79 10.96 -3.78 -17.14
N MET A 80 11.32 -5.03 -16.87
CA MET A 80 11.27 -5.59 -15.52
C MET A 80 12.24 -4.89 -14.57
N VAL A 81 13.48 -4.66 -14.98
CA VAL A 81 14.46 -3.94 -14.15
C VAL A 81 13.97 -2.53 -13.81
N VAL A 82 13.43 -1.79 -14.78
CA VAL A 82 12.90 -0.45 -14.54
C VAL A 82 11.70 -0.49 -13.58
N ALA A 83 10.74 -1.38 -13.82
CA ALA A 83 9.55 -1.49 -13.00
C ALA A 83 9.86 -1.95 -11.56
N SER A 84 10.72 -2.96 -11.41
CA SER A 84 11.17 -3.46 -10.10
C SER A 84 11.98 -2.42 -9.34
N SER A 85 12.86 -1.67 -10.03
CA SER A 85 13.64 -0.60 -9.41
C SER A 85 12.73 0.55 -8.94
N MET A 86 11.77 0.96 -9.78
CA MET A 86 10.79 1.98 -9.42
C MET A 86 9.97 1.59 -8.19
N MET A 87 9.50 0.34 -8.13
CA MET A 87 8.79 -0.20 -6.98
C MET A 87 9.66 -0.23 -5.71
N ALA A 88 10.91 -0.69 -5.83
CA ALA A 88 11.85 -0.79 -4.72
C ALA A 88 12.21 0.58 -4.14
N LEU A 89 12.49 1.56 -5.00
CA LEU A 89 12.79 2.95 -4.59
C LEU A 89 11.58 3.61 -3.92
N ALA A 90 10.39 3.47 -4.53
CA ALA A 90 9.15 4.00 -3.97
C ALA A 90 8.85 3.40 -2.59
N ASN A 91 9.04 2.10 -2.41
CA ASN A 91 8.86 1.42 -1.14
C ASN A 91 9.90 1.87 -0.11
N GLY A 92 11.18 1.91 -0.47
CA GLY A 92 12.26 2.36 0.41
C GLY A 92 12.04 3.79 0.94
N TYR A 93 11.69 4.71 0.03
CA TYR A 93 11.34 6.08 0.39
C TYR A 93 10.11 6.13 1.31
N SER A 94 9.03 5.44 0.94
CA SER A 94 7.78 5.48 1.69
C SER A 94 7.94 4.91 3.11
N LYS A 95 8.67 3.80 3.27
CA LYS A 95 8.91 3.17 4.58
C LYS A 95 9.57 4.13 5.57
N SER A 96 10.66 4.80 5.17
CA SER A 96 11.36 5.75 6.03
C SER A 96 10.46 6.92 6.43
N ARG A 97 9.63 7.39 5.50
CA ARG A 97 8.70 8.50 5.74
C ARG A 97 7.48 8.10 6.57
N PHE A 98 7.00 6.87 6.49
CA PHE A 98 5.91 6.40 7.35
C PHE A 98 6.31 6.39 8.82
N SER A 99 7.55 6.01 9.14
CA SER A 99 8.05 6.11 10.52
C SER A 99 8.12 7.56 11.00
N LEU A 100 8.48 8.51 10.13
CA LEU A 100 8.43 9.94 10.49
C LEU A 100 7.00 10.43 10.75
N VAL A 101 6.02 10.02 9.93
CA VAL A 101 4.61 10.36 10.15
C VAL A 101 4.11 9.77 11.48
N ARG A 102 4.53 8.55 11.83
CA ARG A 102 4.23 7.95 13.14
C ARG A 102 4.83 8.77 14.29
N LEU A 103 6.09 9.18 14.18
CA LEU A 103 6.76 9.98 15.21
C LEU A 103 6.09 11.35 15.40
N ASN A 104 5.73 12.02 14.31
CA ASN A 104 4.99 13.29 14.38
C ASN A 104 3.61 13.12 15.02
N TYR A 105 2.93 12.02 14.72
CA TYR A 105 1.65 11.68 15.33
C TYR A 105 1.81 11.43 16.84
N MET A 106 2.84 10.68 17.27
CA MET A 106 3.16 10.49 18.68
C MET A 106 3.48 11.82 19.38
N ALA A 107 4.29 12.69 18.77
CA ALA A 107 4.60 14.00 19.34
C ALA A 107 3.35 14.87 19.54
N LYS A 108 2.37 14.81 18.62
CA LYS A 108 1.08 15.50 18.76
C LYS A 108 0.23 14.89 19.88
N LEU A 109 0.25 13.58 20.03
CA LEU A 109 -0.44 12.89 21.14
C LEU A 109 0.17 13.28 22.48
N ASP A 110 1.48 13.20 22.63
CA ASP A 110 2.19 13.53 23.87
C ASP A 110 1.92 14.98 24.29
N ARG A 111 1.99 15.92 23.34
CA ARG A 111 1.65 17.33 23.60
C ARG A 111 0.22 17.47 24.11
N LYS A 112 -0.74 16.77 23.49
CA LYS A 112 -2.14 16.84 23.89
C LYS A 112 -2.38 16.21 25.27
N LEU A 113 -1.64 15.16 25.62
CA LEU A 113 -1.70 14.55 26.95
C LEU A 113 -1.17 15.48 28.05
N LEU A 114 -0.12 16.24 27.76
CA LEU A 114 0.44 17.23 28.69
C LEU A 114 -0.47 18.45 28.90
N GLU A 115 -1.22 18.84 27.87
CA GLU A 115 -2.15 19.99 27.90
C GLU A 115 -3.57 19.60 28.38
N MET A 116 -3.81 18.33 28.72
CA MET A 116 -5.15 17.84 29.04
C MET A 116 -5.59 18.17 30.47
N ASP A 117 -6.83 18.65 30.62
CA ASP A 117 -7.41 18.94 31.93
C ASP A 117 -7.50 17.70 32.82
N TYR A 118 -7.26 17.88 34.12
CA TYR A 118 -7.31 16.84 35.14
C TYR A 118 -8.57 15.94 35.15
N PRO A 119 -9.80 16.45 34.90
CA PRO A 119 -11.00 15.61 34.90
C PRO A 119 -10.98 14.46 33.87
N TYR A 120 -10.19 14.59 32.79
CA TYR A 120 -10.02 13.53 31.80
C TYR A 120 -9.09 12.42 32.30
N TRP A 121 -8.18 12.72 33.24
CA TRP A 121 -7.30 11.74 33.87
C TRP A 121 -8.04 10.82 34.86
N GLU A 122 -9.18 11.25 35.39
CA GLU A 122 -10.01 10.43 36.28
C GLU A 122 -11.00 9.53 35.52
N ASN A 123 -11.13 9.72 34.20
CA ASN A 123 -12.05 8.95 33.38
C ASN A 123 -11.39 7.66 32.87
N GLU A 124 -11.80 6.51 33.42
CA GLU A 124 -11.30 5.19 33.03
C GLU A 124 -11.51 4.88 31.54
N ALA A 125 -12.63 5.30 30.94
CA ALA A 125 -12.90 5.07 29.53
C ALA A 125 -11.92 5.84 28.63
N PHE A 126 -11.52 7.04 29.07
CA PHE A 126 -10.51 7.83 28.39
C PHE A 126 -9.12 7.19 28.50
N LEU A 127 -8.71 6.78 29.70
CA LEU A 127 -7.42 6.13 29.95
C LEU A 127 -7.26 4.83 29.15
N ASN A 128 -8.30 3.99 29.09
CA ASN A 128 -8.30 2.77 28.29
C ASN A 128 -8.14 3.07 26.78
N GLY A 129 -8.81 4.12 26.28
CA GLY A 129 -8.66 4.56 24.90
C GLY A 129 -7.27 5.12 24.59
N MET A 130 -6.69 5.86 25.54
CA MET A 130 -5.32 6.37 25.45
C MET A 130 -4.30 5.23 25.40
N GLU A 131 -4.40 4.25 26.29
CA GLU A 131 -3.50 3.10 26.31
C GLU A 131 -3.54 2.35 24.97
N SER A 132 -4.75 2.08 24.45
CA SER A 132 -4.92 1.47 23.13
C SER A 132 -4.29 2.29 22.00
N THR A 133 -4.39 3.63 22.08
CA THR A 133 -3.80 4.53 21.08
C THR A 133 -2.28 4.50 21.13
N LEU A 134 -1.68 4.51 22.32
CA LEU A 134 -0.24 4.40 22.50
C LEU A 134 0.29 3.05 22.00
N GLN A 135 -0.40 1.95 22.34
CA GLN A 135 -0.11 0.62 21.82
C GLN A 135 -0.18 0.56 20.28
N CYS A 136 -1.12 1.27 19.65
CA CYS A 136 -1.20 1.36 18.19
C CYS A 136 -0.03 2.12 17.55
N THR A 137 0.75 2.88 18.32
CA THR A 137 1.90 3.64 17.82
C THR A 137 3.26 3.07 18.24
N SER A 138 3.28 2.03 19.06
CA SER A 138 4.52 1.47 19.63
C SER A 138 5.34 0.61 18.66
N SER A 139 4.75 0.22 17.53
CA SER A 139 5.32 -0.75 16.60
C SER A 139 5.28 -0.24 15.16
N ASN A 140 6.25 -0.69 14.36
CA ASN A 140 6.30 -0.43 12.92
C ASN A 140 5.53 -1.50 12.11
N ASN A 141 5.33 -2.68 12.71
CA ASN A 141 4.70 -3.83 12.05
C ASN A 141 3.22 -4.00 12.40
N THR A 142 2.71 -3.21 13.35
CA THR A 142 1.32 -3.23 13.79
C THR A 142 0.81 -1.81 14.02
N GLY A 143 -0.51 -1.63 14.10
CA GLY A 143 -1.11 -0.33 14.41
C GLY A 143 -0.99 0.71 13.29
N TYR A 144 -0.64 1.94 13.63
CA TYR A 144 -0.76 3.11 12.74
C TYR A 144 0.17 3.04 11.52
N GLU A 145 1.45 2.71 11.72
CA GLU A 145 2.40 2.60 10.60
C GLU A 145 2.06 1.42 9.67
N TYR A 146 1.54 0.32 10.23
CA TYR A 146 1.06 -0.80 9.44
C TYR A 146 -0.10 -0.41 8.50
N LEU A 147 -1.02 0.44 8.95
CA LEU A 147 -2.10 0.96 8.09
C LEU A 147 -1.56 1.74 6.88
N LEU A 148 -0.47 2.49 7.06
CA LEU A 148 0.20 3.21 5.97
C LEU A 148 0.90 2.23 5.01
N HIS A 149 1.57 1.19 5.52
CA HIS A 149 2.12 0.11 4.69
C HIS A 149 1.03 -0.63 3.89
N MET A 150 -0.12 -0.90 4.51
CA MET A 150 -1.27 -1.48 3.80
C MET A 150 -1.78 -0.56 2.70
N ALA A 151 -1.83 0.75 2.95
CA ALA A 151 -2.25 1.71 1.92
C ALA A 151 -1.31 1.77 0.71
N PHE A 152 -0.01 1.50 0.91
CA PHE A 152 0.92 1.34 -0.21
C PHE A 152 0.68 0.04 -0.99
N LYS A 153 0.42 -1.08 -0.31
CA LYS A 153 0.33 -2.42 -0.94
C LYS A 153 -1.02 -2.73 -1.56
N MET A 154 -2.11 -2.36 -0.88
CA MET A 154 -3.48 -2.76 -1.24
C MET A 154 -3.89 -2.33 -2.66
N PRO A 155 -3.65 -1.08 -3.12
CA PRO A 155 -4.10 -0.65 -4.44
C PRO A 155 -3.51 -1.51 -5.56
N ALA A 156 -2.23 -1.85 -5.47
CA ALA A 156 -1.57 -2.70 -6.47
C ALA A 156 -2.20 -4.10 -6.54
N VAL A 157 -2.57 -4.69 -5.40
CA VAL A 157 -3.25 -6.00 -5.34
C VAL A 157 -4.64 -5.91 -5.98
N TRP A 158 -5.44 -4.89 -5.63
CA TRP A 158 -6.77 -4.71 -6.21
C TRP A 158 -6.72 -4.51 -7.72
N ILE A 159 -5.81 -3.68 -8.21
CA ILE A 159 -5.63 -3.46 -9.66
C ILE A 159 -5.19 -4.76 -10.34
N SER A 160 -4.27 -5.52 -9.73
CA SER A 160 -3.79 -6.80 -10.27
C SER A 160 -4.94 -7.82 -10.38
N ILE A 161 -5.80 -7.92 -9.37
CA ILE A 161 -6.98 -8.80 -9.38
C ILE A 161 -7.96 -8.37 -10.48
N LEU A 162 -8.26 -7.07 -10.60
CA LEU A 162 -9.17 -6.56 -11.63
C LEU A 162 -8.63 -6.83 -13.04
N LEU A 163 -7.33 -6.65 -13.27
CA LEU A 163 -6.70 -6.94 -14.55
C LEU A 163 -6.73 -8.44 -14.89
N LEU A 164 -6.42 -9.31 -13.92
CA LEU A 164 -6.46 -10.76 -14.12
C LEU A 164 -7.88 -11.26 -14.40
N THR A 165 -8.85 -10.82 -13.59
CA THR A 165 -10.26 -11.19 -13.78
C THR A 165 -10.80 -10.68 -15.12
N GLY A 166 -10.46 -9.46 -15.51
CA GLY A 166 -10.81 -8.91 -16.83
C GLY A 166 -10.19 -9.69 -17.99
N LEU A 167 -8.92 -10.10 -17.87
CA LEU A 167 -8.26 -10.92 -18.90
C LEU A 167 -8.94 -12.28 -19.03
N ILE A 168 -9.23 -12.95 -17.91
CA ILE A 168 -9.91 -14.25 -17.91
C ILE A 168 -11.31 -14.10 -18.51
N ALA A 169 -12.08 -13.09 -18.11
CA ALA A 169 -13.41 -12.83 -18.65
C ALA A 169 -13.40 -12.54 -20.16
N TRP A 170 -12.32 -11.93 -20.66
CA TRP A 170 -12.14 -11.70 -22.10
C TRP A 170 -11.74 -12.97 -22.87
N HIS A 171 -11.04 -13.90 -22.23
CA HIS A 171 -10.56 -15.14 -22.86
C HIS A 171 -11.54 -16.31 -22.74
N GLN A 172 -12.54 -16.22 -21.87
CA GLN A 172 -13.65 -17.17 -21.78
C GLN A 172 -14.77 -16.74 -22.73
N PRO A 173 -15.27 -17.62 -23.62
CA PRO A 173 -16.38 -17.31 -24.52
C PRO A 173 -17.72 -17.13 -23.78
#